data_AF-A0A527ZCB0-F1
#
_entry.id   AF-A0A527ZCB0-F1
#
_cell.length_a   1.000
_cell.length_b   1.000
_cell.length_c   1.000
_cell.angle_alpha   90.00
_cell.angle_beta   90.00
_cell.angle_gamma   90.00
#
_symmetry.space_group_name_H-M   'P 1'
#
loop_
_entity.id
_entity.type
_entity.pdbx_description
1 polymer ?
#
loop_
_entity_poly.entity_id
_entity_poly.type
_entity_poly.pdbx_seq_one_letter_code
_entity_poly.pdbx_strand_id
1 'polypeptide(L)'
;IGGLAVGEPQAVMLEMLDITCPELPADRPRYLMGVGTPDDILKSVARGIDMFDCVMPTRAGRHGLAYTRRGKVNLRNARHAD
;
A
#
# COMPACT_ATOMS: atom_id res chain seq x y z
N ILE A 1 3.82 1.09 12.89
CA ILE A 1 5.07 1.08 12.10
C ILE A 1 5.07 2.34 11.23
N GLY A 2 5.97 3.26 11.55
CA GLY A 2 6.18 4.50 10.79
C GLY A 2 7.58 4.53 10.17
N GLY A 3 7.84 5.52 9.31
CA GLY A 3 9.15 5.69 8.66
C GLY A 3 9.40 4.82 7.43
N LEU A 4 8.41 4.03 7.00
CA LEU A 4 8.46 3.10 5.87
C LEU A 4 7.54 3.52 4.70
N ALA A 5 7.39 4.82 4.50
CA ALA A 5 6.64 5.39 3.38
C ALA A 5 7.30 6.70 2.93
N VAL A 6 8.64 6.72 2.89
CA VAL A 6 9.47 7.92 2.72
C VAL A 6 10.22 7.96 1.40
N GLY A 7 10.03 6.97 0.54
CA GLY A 7 10.60 6.91 -0.82
C GLY A 7 11.61 5.78 -1.01
N GLU A 8 11.77 4.93 0.00
CA GLU A 8 12.57 3.72 -0.09
C GLU A 8 11.94 2.70 -1.07
N PRO A 9 12.76 1.82 -1.68
CA PRO A 9 12.24 0.75 -2.51
C PRO A 9 11.32 -0.19 -1.73
N GLN A 10 10.30 -0.74 -2.39
CA GLN A 10 9.37 -1.73 -1.79
C GLN A 10 10.12 -2.88 -1.11
N ALA A 11 11.20 -3.38 -1.71
CA ALA A 11 11.98 -4.47 -1.13
C ALA A 11 12.55 -4.11 0.26
N VAL A 12 13.02 -2.88 0.43
CA VAL A 12 13.56 -2.38 1.70
C VAL A 12 12.46 -2.23 2.74
N MET A 13 11.31 -1.67 2.34
CA MET A 13 10.12 -1.60 3.20
C MET A 13 9.75 -3.00 3.73
N LEU A 14 9.66 -4.00 2.84
CA LEU A 14 9.28 -5.36 3.20
C LEU A 14 10.31 -6.06 4.08
N GLU A 15 11.60 -5.87 3.81
CA GLU A 15 12.69 -6.38 4.67
C GLU A 15 12.59 -5.79 6.09
N MET A 16 12.32 -4.49 6.21
CA MET A 16 12.13 -3.85 7.51
C MET A 16 10.91 -4.39 8.25
N LEU A 17 9.83 -4.73 7.54
CA LEU A 17 8.67 -5.38 8.14
C LEU A 17 9.00 -6.81 8.63
N ASP A 18 9.80 -7.57 7.88
CA ASP A 18 10.25 -8.92 8.28
C ASP A 18 11.06 -8.88 9.59
N ILE A 19 11.78 -7.78 9.83
CA ILE A 19 12.53 -7.54 11.09
C ILE A 19 11.62 -6.97 12.19
N THR A 20 10.74 -6.02 11.87
CA THR A 20 10.02 -5.22 12.88
C THR A 20 8.77 -5.94 13.40
N CYS A 21 8.01 -6.61 12.53
CA CYS A 21 6.74 -7.23 12.92
C CYS A 21 6.87 -8.29 14.03
N PRO A 22 7.90 -9.17 14.02
CA PRO A 22 8.12 -10.15 15.10
C PRO A 22 8.42 -9.52 16.47
N GLU A 23 9.03 -8.34 16.50
CA GLU A 23 9.40 -7.62 17.73
C GLU A 23 8.22 -6.87 18.37
N LEU A 24 7.08 -6.76 17.66
CA LEU A 24 5.88 -6.09 18.16
C LEU A 24 4.94 -7.08 18.86
N PRO A 25 4.26 -6.65 19.95
CA PRO A 25 3.33 -7.50 20.70
C PRO A 25 2.29 -8.19 19.80
N ALA A 26 2.16 -9.51 19.94
CA ALA A 26 1.27 -10.32 19.11
C ALA A 26 -0.22 -10.12 19.43
N ASP A 27 -0.54 -9.59 20.60
CA ASP A 27 -1.89 -9.33 21.09
C ASP A 27 -2.39 -7.92 20.76
N ARG A 28 -1.63 -7.13 19.99
CA ARG A 28 -1.98 -5.74 19.64
C ARG A 28 -1.95 -5.53 18.12
N PRO A 29 -2.89 -4.74 17.57
CA PRO A 29 -2.89 -4.43 16.14
C PRO A 29 -1.63 -3.70 15.70
N ARG A 30 -1.10 -4.09 14.54
CA ARG A 30 0.04 -3.45 13.87
C ARG A 30 -0.47 -2.56 12.73
N TYR A 31 -0.31 -1.25 12.89
CA TYR A 31 -0.69 -0.25 11.90
C TYR A 31 0.52 0.18 11.05
N LEU A 32 0.46 0.03 9.73
CA LEU A 32 1.48 0.52 8.79
C LEU A 32 1.05 1.86 8.19
N MET A 33 1.80 2.91 8.51
CA MET A 33 1.43 4.30 8.21
C MET A 33 1.87 4.72 6.80
N GLY A 34 0.95 5.25 6.00
CA GLY A 34 1.23 5.90 4.71
C GLY A 34 1.43 4.97 3.52
N VAL A 35 1.27 3.65 3.69
CA VAL A 35 1.46 2.63 2.65
C VAL A 35 0.12 2.29 2.01
N GLY A 36 0.07 2.18 0.68
CA GLY A 36 -1.23 2.13 0.01
C GLY A 36 -1.39 1.44 -1.32
N THR A 37 -0.34 1.00 -2.03
CA THR A 37 -0.60 0.26 -3.28
C THR A 37 -1.24 -1.09 -2.94
N PRO A 38 -2.14 -1.63 -3.79
CA PRO A 38 -2.76 -2.93 -3.51
C PRO A 38 -1.74 -4.06 -3.28
N ASP A 39 -0.60 -4.01 -4.00
CA ASP A 39 0.48 -4.99 -3.86
C ASP A 39 1.23 -4.84 -2.53
N ASP A 40 1.51 -3.61 -2.09
CA ASP A 40 2.12 -3.35 -0.78
C ASP A 40 1.24 -3.86 0.36
N ILE A 41 -0.07 -3.61 0.28
CA ILE A 41 -1.04 -4.03 1.30
C ILE A 41 -1.02 -5.56 1.42
N LEU A 42 -1.13 -6.29 0.31
CA LEU A 42 -1.12 -7.76 0.32
C LEU A 42 0.18 -8.34 0.91
N LYS A 43 1.34 -7.79 0.51
CA LYS A 43 2.65 -8.24 0.99
C LYS A 43 2.89 -7.89 2.46
N SER A 44 2.31 -6.81 2.95
CA SER A 44 2.41 -6.37 4.35
C SER A 44 1.46 -7.14 5.27
N VAL A 45 0.26 -7.49 4.79
CA VAL A 45 -0.67 -8.38 5.51
C VAL A 45 -0.02 -9.75 5.72
N ALA A 46 0.67 -10.29 4.71
CA ALA A 46 1.44 -11.53 4.84
C ALA A 46 2.55 -11.48 5.92
N ARG A 47 2.93 -10.28 6.36
CA ARG A 47 3.93 -10.01 7.40
C ARG A 47 3.30 -9.59 8.74
N GLY A 48 1.97 -9.69 8.87
CA GLY A 48 1.27 -9.44 10.12
C GLY A 48 0.85 -7.99 10.37
N ILE A 49 0.76 -7.15 9.33
CA ILE A 49 0.13 -5.83 9.44
C ILE A 49 -1.40 -5.96 9.39
N ASP A 50 -2.07 -5.24 10.30
CA ASP A 50 -3.52 -5.28 10.49
C ASP A 50 -4.25 -4.05 9.94
N MET A 51 -3.58 -2.90 9.88
CA MET A 51 -4.19 -1.62 9.50
C MET A 51 -3.29 -0.82 8.56
N PHE A 52 -3.92 -0.01 7.70
CA PHE A 52 -3.25 0.82 6.69
C PHE A 52 -3.99 2.15 6.50
N ASP A 53 -3.25 3.17 6.10
CA ASP A 53 -3.80 4.42 5.58
C ASP A 53 -3.00 4.89 4.36
N CYS A 54 -3.69 5.48 3.38
CA CYS A 54 -3.01 6.14 2.28
C CYS A 54 -3.96 7.09 1.54
N VAL A 55 -3.42 8.25 1.13
CA VAL A 55 -4.12 9.19 0.24
C VAL A 55 -4.14 8.73 -1.22
N MET A 56 -3.36 7.69 -1.57
CA MET A 56 -3.19 7.22 -2.94
C MET A 56 -4.52 6.93 -3.66
N PRO A 57 -5.50 6.17 -3.12
CA PRO A 57 -6.75 5.91 -3.83
C PRO A 57 -7.55 7.18 -4.15
N THR A 58 -7.69 8.10 -3.19
CA THR A 58 -8.45 9.34 -3.41
C THR A 58 -7.72 10.30 -4.35
N ARG A 59 -6.39 10.42 -4.23
CA ARG A 59 -5.55 11.22 -5.13
C ARG A 59 -5.54 10.66 -6.55
N ALA A 60 -5.36 9.35 -6.70
CA ALA A 60 -5.41 8.65 -7.99
C ALA A 60 -6.75 8.86 -8.68
N GLY A 61 -7.86 8.73 -7.95
CA GLY A 61 -9.21 8.98 -8.46
C GLY A 61 -9.37 10.39 -9.03
N ARG A 62 -8.91 11.43 -8.32
CA ARG A 62 -8.95 12.82 -8.82
C ARG A 62 -8.15 13.03 -10.11
N HIS A 63 -7.11 12.23 -10.34
CA HIS A 63 -6.30 12.28 -11.55
C HIS A 63 -6.76 11.28 -12.64
N GLY A 64 -7.91 10.63 -12.46
CA GLY A 64 -8.49 9.72 -13.45
C GLY A 64 -7.85 8.33 -13.50
N LEU A 65 -7.11 7.93 -12.45
CA LEU A 65 -6.54 6.59 -12.34
C LEU A 65 -7.45 5.71 -11.48
N ALA A 66 -8.02 4.67 -12.09
CA ALA A 66 -8.84 3.66 -11.43
C ALA A 66 -8.02 2.41 -11.10
N TYR A 67 -8.24 1.86 -9.90
CA TYR A 67 -7.77 0.52 -9.54
C TYR A 67 -8.85 -0.50 -9.88
N THR A 68 -8.49 -1.55 -10.60
CA THR A 68 -9.37 -2.67 -10.94
C THR A 68 -8.72 -3.99 -10.53
N ARG A 69 -9.50 -5.08 -10.52
CA ARG A 69 -8.97 -6.44 -10.32
C ARG A 69 -7.94 -6.87 -11.39
N ARG A 70 -7.86 -6.17 -12.53
CA ARG A 70 -6.91 -6.43 -13.63
C ARG A 70 -5.76 -5.41 -13.67
N GLY A 71 -5.60 -4.64 -12.60
CA GLY A 71 -4.59 -3.59 -12.49
C GLY A 71 -5.14 -2.17 -12.72
N LYS A 72 -4.21 -1.24 -12.91
CA LYS A 72 -4.48 0.20 -13.02
C LYS A 72 -5.03 0.55 -14.41
N VAL A 73 -6.07 1.37 -14.45
CA VAL A 73 -6.68 1.90 -15.68
C VAL A 73 -6.64 3.42 -15.63
N ASN A 74 -6.02 4.05 -16.62
CA ASN A 74 -6.09 5.49 -16.80
C ASN A 74 -7.34 5.83 -17.63
N LEU A 75 -8.37 6.34 -16.98
CA LEU A 75 -9.66 6.68 -17.59
C LEU A 75 -9.57 7.85 -18.58
N ARG A 76 -8.49 8.63 -18.55
CA ARG A 76 -8.25 9.71 -19.53
C ARG A 76 -7.68 9.21 -20.86
N ASN A 77 -7.40 7.92 -20.99
CA ASN A 77 -6.91 7.34 -22.24
C ASN A 77 -8.03 7.33 -23.29
N ALA A 78 -7.72 7.72 -24.53
CA ALA A 78 -8.67 7.82 -25.64
C ALA A 78 -9.46 6.51 -25.91
N ARG A 79 -8.90 5.35 -25.56
CA ARG A 79 -9.59 4.04 -25.70
C ARG A 79 -10.84 3.89 -24.80
N HIS A 80 -11.13 4.86 -23.93
CA HIS A 80 -12.26 4.87 -23.00
C HIS A 80 -13.22 6.05 -23.29
N ALA A 81 -13.18 6.61 -24.50
CA ALA A 81 -13.98 7.78 -24.88
C ALA A 81 -15.45 7.46 -25.22
N ASP A 82 -15.74 6.21 -25.58
CA ASP A 82 -17.09 5.68 -25.86
C ASP A 82 -17.67 4.93 -24.65
#